data_AF-A0A964ARB2-F1
#
_entry.id   AF-A0A964ARB2-F1
#
_cell.length_a   1.000
_cell.length_b   1.000
_cell.length_c   1.000
_cell.angle_alpha   90.00
_cell.angle_beta   90.00
_cell.angle_gamma   90.00
#
_symmetry.space_group_name_H-M   'P 1'
#
loop_
_entity.id
_entity.type
_entity.pdbx_description
1 polymer ?
#
loop_
_entity_poly.entity_id
_entity_poly.type
_entity_poly.pdbx_seq_one_letter_code
_entity_poly.pdbx_strand_id
1 'polypeptide(L)'
;MQRFITPTLFFAAAGYVHWSNGQDAGQVLLFPFIDLLVPSTKGDPQAMGEASVGLLVAVGGVMLALALLRFIRDRSAPESE
;
A
#
# COMPACT_ATOMS: atom_id res chain seq x y z
N MET A 1 16.85 -5.48 -8.49
CA MET A 1 15.43 -5.36 -8.89
C MET A 1 14.46 -5.99 -7.90
N GLN A 2 14.70 -7.20 -7.37
CA GLN A 2 13.77 -7.89 -6.45
C GLN A 2 13.29 -7.06 -5.24
N ARG A 3 14.14 -6.16 -4.73
CA ARG A 3 13.86 -5.28 -3.58
C ARG A 3 12.69 -4.31 -3.78
N PHE A 4 12.29 -4.06 -5.03
CA PHE A 4 11.18 -3.16 -5.37
C PHE A 4 9.89 -3.90 -5.73
N ILE A 5 9.92 -5.23 -5.88
CA ILE A 5 8.73 -6.01 -6.27
C ILE A 5 7.63 -5.84 -5.23
N THR A 6 7.95 -6.01 -3.96
CA THR A 6 6.96 -5.91 -2.87
C THR A 6 6.25 -4.56 -2.84
N PRO A 7 6.94 -3.40 -2.77
CA PRO A 7 6.25 -2.11 -2.79
C PRO A 7 5.45 -1.89 -4.08
N THR A 8 5.95 -2.34 -5.25
CA THR A 8 5.19 -2.26 -6.51
C THR A 8 3.89 -3.06 -6.46
N LEU A 9 3.89 -4.26 -5.87
CA LEU A 9 2.68 -5.07 -5.70
C LEU A 9 1.65 -4.37 -4.80
N PHE A 10 2.08 -3.72 -3.71
CA PHE A 10 1.18 -2.95 -2.85
C PHE A 10 0.55 -1.78 -3.58
N PHE A 11 1.31 -1.03 -4.39
CA PHE A 11 0.75 0.06 -5.19
C PHE A 11 -0.20 -0.44 -6.30
N ALA A 12 0.14 -1.56 -6.95
CA ALA A 12 -0.73 -2.18 -7.95
C ALA A 12 -2.06 -2.64 -7.33
N ALA A 13 -2.01 -3.29 -6.16
CA ALA A 13 -3.19 -3.69 -5.42
C ALA A 13 -4.03 -2.46 -4.99
N ALA A 14 -3.40 -1.41 -4.47
CA ALA A 14 -4.08 -0.17 -4.11
C ALA A 14 -4.80 0.46 -5.31
N GLY A 15 -4.12 0.55 -6.46
CA GLY A 15 -4.70 1.06 -7.69
C GLY A 15 -5.88 0.23 -8.19
N TYR A 16 -5.76 -1.10 -8.14
CA TYR A 16 -6.85 -2.00 -8.50
C TYR A 16 -8.07 -1.83 -7.58
N VAL A 17 -7.87 -1.82 -6.26
CA VAL A 17 -8.95 -1.64 -5.28
C VAL A 17 -9.63 -0.28 -5.48
N HIS A 18 -8.86 0.79 -5.67
CA HIS A 18 -9.41 2.12 -5.92
C HIS A 18 -10.25 2.17 -7.21
N TRP A 19 -9.72 1.60 -8.30
CA TRP A 19 -10.44 1.54 -9.57
C TRP A 19 -11.71 0.70 -9.49
N SER A 20 -11.64 -0.48 -8.88
CA SER A 20 -12.78 -1.39 -8.73
C SER A 20 -13.89 -0.77 -7.89
N ASN A 21 -13.55 -0.14 -6.76
CA ASN A 21 -14.52 0.54 -5.89
C ASN A 21 -15.16 1.77 -6.55
N GLY A 22 -14.52 2.34 -7.57
CA GLY A 22 -15.07 3.45 -8.35
C GLY A 22 -16.02 3.02 -9.49
N GLN A 23 -15.97 1.75 -9.91
CA GLN A 23 -16.80 1.20 -11.00
C GLN A 23 -18.06 0.50 -10.47
N ASP A 24 -17.91 -0.29 -9.41
CA ASP A 24 -18.98 -1.13 -8.89
C ASP A 24 -19.63 -0.54 -7.64
N ALA A 25 -20.80 0.10 -7.80
CA ALA A 25 -21.55 0.67 -6.67
C ALA A 25 -22.18 -0.38 -5.74
N GLY A 26 -22.15 -1.67 -6.12
CA GLY A 26 -22.79 -2.76 -5.39
C GLY A 26 -21.87 -3.53 -4.44
N GLN A 27 -20.56 -3.48 -4.63
CA GLN A 27 -19.58 -4.23 -3.84
C GLN A 27 -18.30 -3.42 -3.66
N VAL A 28 -17.91 -3.17 -2.41
CA VAL A 28 -16.66 -2.48 -2.09
C VAL A 28 -15.62 -3.49 -1.64
N LEU A 29 -14.47 -3.50 -2.31
CA LEU A 29 -13.29 -4.25 -1.88
C LEU A 29 -12.66 -3.57 -0.68
N LEU A 30 -12.52 -4.34 0.40
CA LEU A 30 -11.99 -3.87 1.67
C LEU A 30 -10.71 -4.61 2.04
N PHE A 31 -9.82 -3.91 2.72
CA PHE A 31 -8.72 -4.53 3.42
C PHE A 31 -9.28 -5.29 4.64
N PRO A 32 -8.81 -6.52 4.93
CA PRO A 32 -9.28 -7.28 6.08
C PRO A 32 -9.13 -6.47 7.37
N PHE A 33 -10.19 -6.47 8.20
CA PHE A 33 -10.21 -5.79 9.50
C PHE A 33 -10.04 -4.25 9.42
N ILE A 34 -10.37 -3.62 8.28
CA ILE A 34 -10.27 -2.16 8.15
C ILE A 34 -11.13 -1.41 9.17
N ASP A 35 -12.23 -2.01 9.62
CA ASP A 35 -13.11 -1.49 10.67
C ASP A 35 -12.46 -1.43 12.06
N LEU A 36 -11.47 -2.31 12.33
CA LEU A 36 -10.65 -2.26 13.53
C LEU A 36 -9.49 -1.27 13.41
N LEU A 37 -8.93 -1.14 12.21
CA LEU A 37 -7.78 -0.28 11.93
C LEU A 37 -8.17 1.20 11.82
N VAL A 38 -9.33 1.48 11.22
CA VAL A 38 -9.86 2.84 11.02
C VAL A 38 -11.32 2.86 11.50
N PRO A 39 -11.57 2.90 12.82
CA PRO A 39 -12.92 2.84 13.37
C PRO A 39 -13.83 4.00 12.91
N SER A 40 -13.23 5.13 12.52
CA SER A 40 -13.96 6.31 12.05
C SER A 40 -14.70 6.12 10.73
N THR A 41 -14.35 5.10 9.93
CA THR A 41 -15.05 4.78 8.67
C THR A 41 -16.09 3.67 8.86
N LYS A 42 -16.34 3.22 10.10
CA LYS A 42 -17.23 2.11 10.38
C LYS A 42 -18.69 2.43 9.98
N GLY A 43 -19.31 1.53 9.21
CA GLY A 43 -20.68 1.66 8.72
C GLY A 43 -20.82 2.37 7.36
N ASP A 44 -19.73 2.94 6.83
CA ASP A 44 -19.69 3.53 5.49
C ASP A 44 -18.76 2.70 4.59
N PRO A 45 -19.29 1.83 3.71
CA PRO A 45 -18.49 0.99 2.83
C PRO A 45 -17.54 1.81 1.94
N GLN A 46 -17.96 2.98 1.46
CA GLN A 46 -17.15 3.80 0.57
C GLN A 46 -15.93 4.35 1.30
N ALA A 47 -16.15 4.91 2.50
CA ALA A 47 -15.08 5.40 3.36
C ALA A 47 -14.13 4.27 3.82
N MET A 48 -14.66 3.07 4.10
CA MET A 48 -13.83 1.89 4.39
C MET A 48 -12.97 1.48 3.19
N GLY A 49 -13.52 1.56 1.97
CA GLY A 49 -12.79 1.30 0.73
C GLY A 49 -11.64 2.28 0.52
N GLU A 50 -11.88 3.57 0.71
CA GLU A 50 -10.85 4.60 0.64
C GLU A 50 -9.77 4.40 1.72
N ALA A 51 -10.17 4.10 2.96
CA ALA A 51 -9.23 3.78 4.04
C ALA A 51 -8.37 2.55 3.70
N SER A 52 -8.95 1.54 3.06
CA SER A 52 -8.26 0.33 2.60
C SER A 52 -7.19 0.63 1.54
N VAL A 53 -7.54 1.49 0.57
CA VAL A 53 -6.58 1.99 -0.43
C VAL A 53 -5.45 2.75 0.26
N GLY A 54 -5.78 3.67 1.17
CA GLY A 54 -4.81 4.45 1.93
C GLY A 54 -3.83 3.57 2.69
N LEU A 55 -4.32 2.51 3.34
CA LEU A 55 -3.49 1.54 4.06
C LEU A 55 -2.50 0.84 3.13
N LEU A 56 -2.97 0.34 1.98
CA LEU A 56 -2.12 -0.34 0.99
C LEU A 56 -1.03 0.60 0.44
N VAL A 57 -1.39 1.85 0.13
CA VAL A 57 -0.45 2.88 -0.31
C VAL A 57 0.58 3.18 0.79
N ALA A 58 0.14 3.34 2.03
CA ALA A 58 1.03 3.62 3.15
C ALA A 58 2.04 2.49 3.37
N VAL A 59 1.60 1.23 3.37
CA VAL A 59 2.49 0.06 3.50
C VAL A 59 3.46 -0.02 2.33
N GLY A 60 2.98 0.15 1.09
CA GLY A 60 3.83 0.20 -0.11
C GLY A 60 4.87 1.33 -0.03
N GLY A 61 4.48 2.51 0.43
CA GLY A 61 5.35 3.67 0.61
C GLY A 61 6.45 3.44 1.65
N VAL A 62 6.11 2.87 2.81
CA VAL A 62 7.11 2.52 3.85
C VAL A 62 8.10 1.49 3.31
N MET A 63 7.62 0.44 2.64
CA MET A 63 8.50 -0.57 2.05
C MET A 63 9.41 0.01 0.97
N LEU A 64 8.89 0.92 0.14
CA LEU A 64 9.69 1.62 -0.87
C LEU A 64 10.77 2.48 -0.23
N ALA A 65 10.42 3.26 0.80
CA ALA A 65 11.39 4.10 1.52
C ALA A 65 12.52 3.24 2.13
N LEU A 66 12.18 2.11 2.77
CA LEU A 66 13.18 1.18 3.30
C LEU A 66 14.05 0.56 2.20
N ALA A 67 13.46 0.21 1.06
CA ALA A 67 14.20 -0.33 -0.09
C ALA A 67 15.17 0.70 -0.67
N LEU A 68 14.77 1.96 -0.76
CA LEU A 68 15.61 3.07 -1.21
C LEU A 68 16.76 3.35 -0.23
N LEU A 69 16.48 3.42 1.07
CA LEU A 69 17.51 3.63 2.09
C LEU A 69 18.59 2.53 2.05
N ARG A 70 18.18 1.27 1.92
CA ARG A 70 19.12 0.15 1.77
C ARG A 70 19.90 0.24 0.46
N PHE A 71 19.23 0.60 -0.64
CA PHE A 71 19.90 0.75 -1.93
C PHE A 71 20.98 1.83 -1.92
N ILE A 72 20.71 2.98 -1.28
CA ILE A 72 21.68 4.06 -1.13
C ILE A 72 22.84 3.59 -0.24
N ARG A 73 22.53 3.00 0.93
CA ARG A 73 23.56 2.51 1.86
C ARG A 73 24.51 1.50 1.21
N ASP A 74 23.98 0.55 0.44
CA ASP A 74 24.78 -0.48 -0.23
C ASP A 74 25.69 0.12 -1.31
N ARG A 75 25.33 1.26 -1.92
CA ARG A 75 26.19 1.97 -2.88
C ARG A 75 27.21 2.90 -2.23
N SER A 76 26.98 3.33 -0.99
CA SER A 76 27.87 4.23 -0.26
C SER A 76 28.94 3.50 0.55
N ALA A 77 28.87 2.16 0.67
CA ALA A 77 29.96 1.38 1.24
C ALA A 77 31.13 1.37 0.23
N PRO A 78 32.28 2.00 0.54
CA PRO A 78 33.46 1.89 -0.32
C PRO A 78 33.87 0.41 -0.38
N GLU A 79 34.16 -0.09 -1.57
CA GLU A 79 34.90 -1.35 -1.74
C GLU A 79 36.26 -1.15 -1.06
N SER A 80 36.38 -1.65 0.16
CA SER A 80 37.66 -1.80 0.83
C SER A 80 38.32 -3.05 0.28
N GLU A 81 38.95 -2.94 -0.90
CA GLU A 81 40.02 -3.81 -1.38
C GLU A 81 40.77 -3.16 -2.56
#